data_AF-A0A4R8MCG2-F1
#
_entry.id   AF-A0A4R8MCG2-F1
#
_cell.length_a   1.000
_cell.length_b   1.000
_cell.length_c   1.000
_cell.angle_alpha   90.00
_cell.angle_beta   90.00
_cell.angle_gamma   90.00
#
_symmetry.space_group_name_H-M   'P 1'
#
loop_
_entity.id
_entity.type
_entity.pdbx_description
1 polymer ?
#
loop_
_entity_poly.entity_id
_entity_poly.type
_entity_poly.pdbx_seq_one_letter_code
_entity_poly.pdbx_strand_id
1 'polypeptide(L)'
;MRRRLFFTAFLLVFLGSAAAWGHPAWKGDLRKIAEVDGVVYSLYADRTRLVDDCVPGAEQVAETYVHLVIPGQNLIEILQWNIRLDGSEYRVQDSFDYALDTKGLVDQ
;
A
#
# COMPACT_ATOMS: atom_id res chain seq x y z
N MET A 1 11.58 9.87 -46.96
CA MET A 1 11.66 8.81 -45.94
C MET A 1 11.81 9.31 -44.48
N ARG A 2 11.78 10.62 -44.19
CA ARG A 2 11.87 11.14 -42.80
C ARG A 2 10.55 11.15 -42.01
N ARG A 3 9.39 11.15 -42.68
CA ARG A 3 8.05 11.22 -42.01
C ARG A 3 7.65 9.95 -41.26
N ARG A 4 8.15 8.77 -41.63
CA ARG A 4 7.75 7.49 -41.00
C ARG A 4 8.38 7.26 -39.62
N LEU A 5 9.55 7.85 -39.36
CA LEU A 5 10.26 7.72 -38.08
C LEU A 5 9.62 8.53 -36.94
N PHE A 6 8.95 9.64 -37.25
CA PHE A 6 8.28 10.47 -36.25
C PHE A 6 7.04 9.80 -35.65
N PHE A 7 6.27 9.07 -36.46
CA PHE A 7 5.07 8.39 -35.98
C PHE A 7 5.40 7.18 -35.07
N THR A 8 6.51 6.48 -35.34
CA THR A 8 6.95 5.36 -34.49
C THR A 8 7.38 5.81 -33.09
N ALA A 9 8.06 6.95 -32.99
CA ALA A 9 8.49 7.51 -31.71
C ALA A 9 7.30 7.99 -30.87
N PHE A 10 6.29 8.61 -31.50
CA PHE A 10 5.08 9.08 -30.80
C PHE A 10 4.22 7.93 -30.27
N LEU A 11 4.17 6.79 -30.99
CA LEU A 11 3.43 5.61 -30.56
C LEU A 11 4.08 4.90 -29.34
N LEU A 12 5.41 4.90 -29.25
CA LEU A 12 6.15 4.33 -28.12
C LEU A 12 5.94 5.13 -26.82
N VAL A 13 5.79 6.46 -26.91
CA VAL A 13 5.49 7.31 -25.74
C VAL A 13 4.08 7.03 -25.20
N PHE A 14 3.10 6.78 -26.06
CA PHE A 14 1.73 6.46 -25.63
C PHE A 14 1.56 5.01 -25.13
N LEU A 15 2.32 4.06 -25.67
CA LEU A 15 2.29 2.65 -25.20
C LEU A 15 3.05 2.44 -23.88
N GLY A 16 4.05 3.27 -23.57
CA GLY A 16 4.78 3.21 -22.30
C GLY A 16 3.98 3.67 -21.08
N SER A 17 3.00 4.56 -21.27
CA SER A 17 2.21 5.14 -20.17
C SER A 17 1.08 4.23 -19.67
N ALA A 18 0.67 3.23 -20.47
CA ALA A 18 -0.43 2.34 -20.10
C ALA A 18 -0.03 1.25 -19.09
N ALA A 19 1.27 0.98 -18.93
CA ALA A 19 1.79 0.00 -17.98
C ALA A 19 2.04 0.58 -16.57
N ALA A 20 1.85 1.90 -16.38
CA ALA A 20 1.96 2.57 -15.08
C ALA A 20 0.62 2.67 -14.34
N TRP A 21 -0.34 1.79 -14.65
CA TRP A 21 -1.40 1.45 -13.70
C TRP A 21 -0.77 0.56 -12.63
N GLY A 22 0.07 1.19 -11.79
CA GLY A 22 0.79 0.53 -10.72
C GLY A 22 -0.20 -0.22 -9.86
N HIS A 23 0.02 -1.51 -9.68
CA HIS A 23 -0.63 -2.23 -8.60
C HIS A 23 -0.39 -1.45 -7.30
N PRO A 24 -1.40 -1.32 -6.41
CA PRO A 24 -1.20 -0.65 -5.12
C PRO A 24 0.05 -1.18 -4.44
N ALA A 25 0.88 -0.29 -3.89
CA ALA A 25 2.21 -0.61 -3.37
C ALA A 25 2.21 -1.74 -2.33
N TRP A 26 1.06 -1.92 -1.67
CA TRP A 26 0.82 -2.89 -0.61
C TRP A 26 0.35 -4.27 -1.09
N LYS A 27 -0.02 -4.49 -2.36
CA LYS A 27 -0.49 -5.83 -2.79
C LYS A 27 0.60 -6.88 -2.62
N GLY A 28 0.29 -8.00 -1.97
CA GLY A 28 1.28 -9.03 -1.65
C GLY A 28 0.72 -10.21 -0.86
N ASP A 29 1.61 -10.94 -0.18
CA ASP A 29 1.28 -12.09 0.67
C ASP A 29 0.63 -11.62 1.98
N LEU A 30 -0.69 -11.77 2.06
CA LEU A 30 -1.48 -11.33 3.22
C LEU A 30 -1.57 -12.44 4.27
N ARG A 31 -1.13 -12.15 5.49
CA ARG A 31 -1.17 -13.09 6.63
C ARG A 31 -1.98 -12.52 7.79
N LYS A 32 -2.98 -13.29 8.24
CA LYS A 32 -3.76 -12.95 9.45
C LYS A 32 -2.87 -13.02 10.69
N ILE A 33 -2.98 -12.02 11.55
CA ILE A 33 -2.27 -11.91 12.82
C ILE A 33 -3.21 -12.13 13.99
N ALA A 34 -4.34 -11.42 13.97
CA ALA A 34 -5.27 -11.43 15.07
C ALA A 34 -6.69 -11.17 14.58
N GLU A 35 -7.64 -11.49 15.45
CA GLU A 35 -9.02 -11.03 15.34
C GLU A 35 -9.44 -10.55 16.73
N VAL A 36 -9.84 -9.28 16.81
CA VAL A 36 -10.19 -8.63 18.07
C VAL A 36 -11.49 -7.85 17.83
N ASP A 37 -12.50 -8.11 18.66
CA ASP A 37 -13.82 -7.46 18.58
C ASP A 37 -14.45 -7.50 17.17
N GLY A 38 -14.25 -8.59 16.44
CA GLY A 38 -14.76 -8.79 15.08
C GLY A 38 -13.97 -8.09 13.97
N VAL A 39 -12.89 -7.39 14.32
CA VAL A 39 -11.94 -6.81 13.36
C VAL A 39 -10.82 -7.80 13.07
N VAL A 40 -10.60 -8.12 11.81
CA VAL A 40 -9.51 -9.02 11.38
C VAL A 40 -8.29 -8.20 11.01
N TYR A 41 -7.20 -8.41 11.74
CA TYR A 41 -5.91 -7.77 11.50
C TYR A 41 -5.01 -8.70 10.71
N SER A 42 -4.52 -8.24 9.56
CA SER A 42 -3.55 -8.96 8.73
C SER A 42 -2.40 -8.03 8.33
N LEU A 43 -1.24 -8.60 8.02
CA LEU A 43 -0.11 -7.86 7.42
C LEU A 43 0.20 -8.39 6.03
N TYR A 44 0.69 -7.50 5.17
CA TYR A 44 1.36 -7.89 3.94
C TYR A 44 2.83 -8.22 4.23
N ALA A 45 3.12 -9.52 4.41
CA ALA A 45 4.40 -9.99 4.95
C ALA A 45 5.59 -9.66 4.05
N ASP A 46 5.40 -9.72 2.73
CA ASP A 46 6.39 -9.37 1.71
C ASP A 46 6.57 -7.85 1.53
N ARG A 47 5.77 -7.04 2.21
CA ARG A 47 5.84 -5.57 2.21
C ARG A 47 6.42 -4.98 3.48
N THR A 48 6.89 -5.83 4.40
CA THR A 48 7.57 -5.38 5.62
C THR A 48 9.05 -5.16 5.35
N ARG A 49 9.58 -3.98 5.67
CA ARG A 49 10.99 -3.61 5.45
C ARG A 49 11.49 -2.63 6.50
N LEU A 50 12.81 -2.58 6.69
CA LEU A 50 13.45 -1.51 7.47
C LEU A 50 13.63 -0.29 6.58
N VAL A 51 13.23 0.88 7.09
CA VAL A 51 13.39 2.18 6.44
C VAL A 51 13.93 3.19 7.44
N ASP A 52 14.58 4.23 6.92
CA ASP A 52 14.97 5.37 7.74
C ASP A 52 13.72 6.13 8.20
N ASP A 53 13.70 6.54 9.47
CA ASP A 53 12.65 7.37 10.00
C ASP A 53 12.71 8.77 9.35
N CYS A 54 11.56 9.44 9.22
CA CYS A 54 11.47 10.81 8.77
C CYS A 54 12.03 11.81 9.79
N VAL A 55 12.23 11.39 11.05
CA VAL A 55 12.91 12.18 12.08
C VAL A 55 14.43 12.07 11.92
N PRO A 56 15.15 13.17 11.60
CA PRO A 56 16.60 13.10 11.39
C PRO A 56 17.34 12.59 12.62
N GLY A 57 18.17 11.56 12.42
CA GLY A 57 18.99 10.96 13.48
C GLY A 57 18.24 9.99 14.40
N ALA A 58 16.95 9.72 14.14
CA ALA A 58 16.25 8.63 14.80
C ALA A 58 16.69 7.26 14.28
N GLU A 59 16.42 6.23 15.06
CA GLU A 59 16.63 4.84 14.64
C GLU A 59 15.73 4.47 13.46
N GLN A 60 16.14 3.45 12.70
CA GLN A 60 15.29 2.90 11.65
C GLN A 60 14.00 2.33 12.22
N VAL A 61 12.95 2.35 11.40
CA VAL A 61 11.63 1.82 11.73
C VAL A 61 11.28 0.66 10.79
N ALA A 62 10.44 -0.25 11.27
CA ALA A 62 9.81 -1.25 10.43
C ALA A 62 8.61 -0.62 9.71
N GLU A 63 8.71 -0.44 8.41
CA GLU A 63 7.58 -0.09 7.56
C GLU A 63 6.82 -1.36 7.16
N THR A 64 5.50 -1.33 7.26
CA THR A 64 4.62 -2.42 6.82
C THR A 64 3.25 -1.89 6.41
N TYR A 65 2.43 -2.75 5.81
CA TYR A 65 1.02 -2.46 5.55
C TYR A 65 0.13 -3.39 6.37
N VAL A 66 -0.77 -2.79 7.14
CA VAL A 66 -1.81 -3.46 7.90
C VAL A 66 -3.09 -3.47 7.09
N HIS A 67 -3.70 -4.64 6.95
CA HIS A 67 -5.01 -4.82 6.33
C HIS A 67 -6.02 -5.18 7.42
N LEU A 68 -6.93 -4.25 7.68
CA LEU A 68 -8.02 -4.40 8.63
C LEU A 68 -9.31 -4.70 7.88
N VAL A 69 -9.99 -5.78 8.25
CA VAL A 69 -11.38 -6.00 7.83
C VAL A 69 -12.27 -5.63 9.00
N ILE A 70 -13.18 -4.68 8.79
CA ILE A 70 -14.10 -4.15 9.81
C ILE A 70 -15.54 -4.41 9.31
N PRO A 71 -16.08 -5.63 9.48
CA PRO A 71 -17.38 -6.00 8.92
C PRO A 71 -18.53 -5.13 9.41
N GLY A 72 -18.49 -4.71 10.68
CA GLY A 72 -19.51 -3.85 11.29
C GLY A 72 -19.64 -2.47 10.62
N GLN A 73 -18.66 -2.06 9.81
CA GLN A 73 -18.65 -0.80 9.07
C GLN A 73 -18.69 -0.99 7.54
N ASN A 74 -18.81 -2.24 7.06
CA ASN A 74 -18.65 -2.58 5.64
C ASN A 74 -17.33 -2.02 5.06
N LEU A 75 -16.23 -2.13 5.80
CA LEU A 75 -14.97 -1.46 5.49
C LEU A 75 -13.79 -2.43 5.49
N ILE A 76 -12.85 -2.20 4.58
CA ILE A 76 -11.49 -2.70 4.60
C ILE A 76 -10.57 -1.48 4.64
N GLU A 77 -9.73 -1.37 5.65
CA GLU A 77 -8.71 -0.33 5.72
C GLU A 77 -7.34 -0.95 5.44
N ILE A 78 -6.53 -0.27 4.63
CA ILE A 78 -5.14 -0.61 4.42
C ILE A 78 -4.29 0.55 4.88
N LEU A 79 -3.50 0.33 5.93
CA LEU A 79 -2.74 1.37 6.59
C LEU A 79 -1.24 1.12 6.44
N GLN A 80 -0.49 2.11 5.98
CA GLN A 80 0.97 2.07 6.01
C GLN A 80 1.45 2.44 7.41
N TRP A 81 2.06 1.51 8.12
CA TRP A 81 2.59 1.71 9.46
C TRP A 81 4.11 1.84 9.44
N ASN A 82 4.64 2.73 10.27
CA ASN A 82 6.05 2.75 10.67
C ASN A 82 6.11 2.44 12.15
N ILE A 83 6.73 1.31 12.50
CA ILE A 83 6.77 0.77 13.86
C ILE A 83 8.20 0.87 14.38
N ARG A 84 8.40 1.40 15.59
CA ARG A 84 9.72 1.33 16.24
C ARG A 84 10.13 -0.12 16.43
N LEU A 85 11.41 -0.43 16.30
CA LEU A 85 11.90 -1.82 16.36
C LEU A 85 11.74 -2.45 17.75
N ASP A 86 11.63 -1.63 18.78
CA ASP A 86 11.30 -2.06 20.14
C ASP A 86 9.79 -2.32 20.37
N GLY A 87 8.95 -2.03 19.36
CA GLY A 87 7.50 -2.19 19.41
C GLY A 87 6.77 -1.18 20.31
N SER A 88 7.44 -0.16 20.83
CA SER A 88 6.86 0.78 21.79
C SER A 88 5.88 1.78 21.17
N GLU A 89 6.02 2.07 19.87
CA GLU A 89 5.24 3.06 19.15
C GLU A 89 5.09 2.67 17.68
N TYR A 90 3.98 3.10 17.07
CA TYR A 90 3.84 3.14 15.62
C TYR A 90 3.19 4.45 15.16
N ARG A 91 3.39 4.78 13.89
CA ARG A 91 2.71 5.88 13.20
C ARG A 91 2.07 5.38 11.91
N VAL A 92 0.89 5.89 11.58
CA VAL A 92 0.24 5.66 10.29
C VAL A 92 0.66 6.77 9.33
N GLN A 93 1.20 6.40 8.17
CA GLN A 93 1.68 7.35 7.15
C GLN A 93 0.71 7.54 5.99
N ASP A 94 -0.03 6.50 5.65
CA ASP A 94 -0.96 6.47 4.52
C ASP A 94 -2.10 5.52 4.85
N SER A 95 -3.28 5.78 4.28
CA SER A 95 -4.50 5.00 4.50
C SER A 95 -5.27 4.83 3.20
N PHE A 96 -5.87 3.66 3.01
CA PHE A 96 -6.73 3.39 1.88
C PHE A 96 -7.96 2.66 2.38
N ASP A 97 -9.12 3.26 2.17
CA ASP A 97 -10.39 2.75 2.66
C ASP A 97 -11.17 2.16 1.49
N TYR A 98 -11.59 0.91 1.63
CA TYR A 98 -12.37 0.20 0.63
C TYR A 98 -13.68 -0.28 1.23
N ALA A 99 -14.76 -0.17 0.48
CA ALA A 99 -16.02 -0.80 0.88
C ALA A 99 -15.86 -2.35 0.82
N LEU A 100 -16.25 -3.07 1.86
CA LEU A 100 -16.01 -4.51 1.98
C LEU A 100 -16.77 -5.34 0.93
N ASP A 101 -18.01 -4.95 0.63
CA ASP A 101 -18.89 -5.62 -0.31
C ASP A 101 -18.48 -5.44 -1.78
N THR A 102 -18.13 -4.23 -2.16
CA THR A 102 -17.80 -3.87 -3.56
C THR A 102 -16.30 -3.87 -3.83
N LYS A 103 -15.48 -3.75 -2.78
CA LYS A 103 -14.03 -3.50 -2.86
C LYS A 103 -13.68 -2.24 -3.65
N GLY A 104 -14.62 -1.30 -3.76
CA GLY A 104 -14.40 0.03 -4.33
C GLY A 104 -13.63 0.91 -3.34
N LEU A 105 -12.66 1.68 -3.85
CA LEU A 105 -11.98 2.70 -3.05
C LEU A 105 -13.00 3.78 -2.63
N VAL A 106 -13.07 4.03 -1.34
CA VAL A 106 -13.93 5.02 -0.70
C VAL A 106 -13.12 6.28 -0.41
N ASP A 107 -11.93 6.14 0.17
CA ASP A 107 -11.07 7.25 0.55
C ASP A 107 -9.57 6.87 0.49
N GLN A 108 -8.71 7.89 0.34
CA GLN A 108 -7.25 7.80 0.41
C GLN A 108 -6.64 9.09 0.97
#